data_AF-W9QW75-F1
#
_entry.id   AF-W9QW75-F1
#
_cell.length_a   1.000
_cell.length_b   1.000
_cell.length_c   1.000
_cell.angle_alpha   90.00
_cell.angle_beta   90.00
_cell.angle_gamma   90.00
#
_symmetry.space_group_name_H-M   'P 1'
#
loop_
_entity.id
_entity.type
_entity.pdbx_description
1 polymer ?
#
loop_
_entity_poly.entity_id
_entity_poly.type
_entity_poly.pdbx_seq_one_letter_code
_entity_poly.pdbx_strand_id
1 'polypeptide(L)'
;MIDYRSFMCTPEEDRIFEDLARLPYPNFYYALEDLVASHAPKVTYSIHRPSSQRVLEECVQRAAEHCGLRCNLPGRGAEVSFPSTHHTWEHFCDASDARVLAEQHIWAAVTAQPKNEAFNCSNGDVFMSNVLSQVFDVEFVPFDEKDEFDLVEMMKDKGKVWN
;
A
#
# COMPACT_ATOMS: atom_id res chain seq x y z
N MET A 1 7.48 27.86 -3.02
CA MET A 1 6.70 27.22 -4.10
C MET A 1 7.57 26.08 -4.59
N ILE A 2 7.27 24.85 -4.16
CA ILE A 2 8.11 23.68 -4.47
C ILE A 2 7.76 23.26 -5.90
N ASP A 3 8.78 23.20 -6.75
CA ASP A 3 8.63 22.77 -8.14
C ASP A 3 8.52 21.24 -8.17
N TYR A 4 7.28 20.74 -8.31
CA TYR A 4 7.00 19.30 -8.37
C TYR A 4 7.51 18.65 -9.68
N ARG A 5 8.02 19.42 -10.65
CA ARG A 5 8.51 18.87 -11.93
C ARG A 5 9.85 18.17 -11.82
N SER A 6 10.61 18.35 -10.75
CA SER A 6 11.88 17.64 -10.53
C SER A 6 11.71 16.21 -10.01
N PHE A 7 10.48 15.77 -9.74
CA PHE A 7 10.18 14.41 -9.24
C PHE A 7 9.65 13.46 -10.33
N MET A 8 9.84 13.78 -11.62
CA MET A 8 9.52 12.86 -12.71
C MET A 8 10.57 11.74 -12.80
N CYS A 9 10.11 10.50 -12.54
CA CYS A 9 10.61 9.14 -12.84
C CYS A 9 11.81 9.04 -13.82
N THR A 10 12.81 8.17 -13.66
CA THR A 10 12.76 6.68 -13.54
C THR A 10 14.03 6.09 -12.87
N PRO A 11 14.03 4.80 -12.46
CA PRO A 11 14.47 3.75 -13.38
C PRO A 11 13.35 2.73 -13.67
N GLU A 12 13.21 2.34 -14.93
CA GLU A 12 12.22 1.37 -15.41
C GLU A 12 12.40 -0.05 -14.82
N GLU A 13 13.49 -0.28 -14.11
CA GLU A 13 13.95 -1.61 -13.64
C GLU A 13 13.14 -2.20 -12.48
N ASP A 14 12.47 -1.37 -11.67
CA ASP A 14 11.66 -1.83 -10.51
C ASP A 14 10.16 -1.92 -10.80
N ARG A 15 9.72 -1.55 -12.01
CA ARG A 15 8.31 -1.65 -12.38
C ARG A 15 7.95 -3.11 -12.64
N ILE A 16 7.01 -3.61 -11.86
CA ILE A 16 6.47 -4.96 -12.02
C ILE A 16 5.43 -4.93 -13.14
N PHE A 17 5.79 -5.43 -14.32
CA PHE A 17 4.86 -5.60 -15.45
C PHE A 17 4.15 -6.96 -15.40
N GLU A 18 2.97 -7.05 -15.99
CA GLU A 18 2.13 -8.24 -15.93
C GLU A 18 2.69 -9.44 -16.68
N ASP A 19 3.56 -9.19 -17.67
CA ASP A 19 4.24 -10.18 -18.51
C ASP A 19 5.54 -10.74 -17.90
N LEU A 20 5.94 -10.26 -16.73
CA LEU A 20 7.07 -10.81 -16.00
C LEU A 20 6.84 -12.29 -15.65
N ALA A 21 7.90 -13.09 -15.82
CA ALA A 21 7.84 -14.52 -15.55
C ALA A 21 7.58 -14.80 -14.05
N ARG A 22 6.86 -15.90 -13.79
CA ARG A 22 6.68 -16.40 -12.42
C ARG A 22 8.03 -16.67 -11.78
N LEU A 23 8.19 -16.21 -10.54
CA LEU A 23 9.38 -16.50 -9.76
C LEU A 23 9.46 -18.01 -9.42
N PRO A 24 10.66 -18.62 -9.34
CA PRO A 24 10.85 -20.06 -9.19
C PRO A 24 10.68 -20.53 -7.74
N TYR A 25 9.59 -20.15 -7.08
CA TYR A 25 9.23 -20.61 -5.74
C TYR A 25 7.72 -20.81 -5.60
N PRO A 26 7.27 -21.66 -4.64
CA PRO A 26 5.85 -21.87 -4.41
C PRO A 26 5.14 -20.58 -3.97
N ASN A 27 4.24 -20.08 -4.79
CA ASN A 27 3.38 -18.94 -4.48
C ASN A 27 1.92 -19.36 -4.68
N PHE A 28 1.09 -19.17 -3.65
CA PHE A 28 -0.32 -19.55 -3.73
C PHE A 28 -1.08 -18.76 -4.80
N TYR A 29 -0.63 -17.55 -5.17
CA TYR A 29 -1.21 -16.80 -6.28
C TYR A 29 -1.14 -17.59 -7.60
N TYR A 30 -0.02 -18.25 -7.89
CA TYR A 30 0.11 -19.05 -9.12
C TYR A 30 -0.83 -20.24 -9.13
N ALA A 31 -1.03 -20.90 -7.97
CA ALA A 31 -1.99 -21.99 -7.85
C ALA A 31 -3.44 -21.52 -8.08
N LEU A 32 -3.79 -20.32 -7.62
CA LEU A 32 -5.10 -19.71 -7.87
C LEU A 32 -5.29 -19.32 -9.34
N GLU A 33 -4.27 -18.77 -9.99
CA GLU A 33 -4.28 -18.48 -11.42
C GLU A 33 -4.49 -19.76 -12.24
N ASP A 34 -3.75 -20.82 -11.94
CA ASP A 34 -3.85 -22.11 -12.63
C ASP A 34 -5.24 -22.75 -12.44
N LEU A 35 -5.79 -22.65 -11.22
CA LEU A 35 -7.13 -23.13 -10.90
C LEU A 35 -8.21 -22.39 -11.68
N VAL A 36 -8.14 -21.06 -11.76
CA VAL A 36 -9.11 -20.27 -12.52
C VAL A 36 -8.97 -20.54 -14.02
N ALA A 37 -7.74 -20.60 -14.53
CA ALA A 37 -7.46 -20.91 -15.92
C ALA A 37 -7.97 -22.30 -16.33
N SER A 38 -7.95 -23.30 -15.43
CA SER A 38 -8.48 -24.64 -15.72
C SER A 38 -9.99 -24.68 -15.98
N HIS A 39 -10.73 -23.61 -15.65
CA HIS A 39 -12.15 -23.49 -15.93
C HIS A 39 -12.45 -22.82 -17.28
N ALA A 40 -11.45 -22.25 -17.96
CA ALA A 40 -11.60 -21.72 -19.30
C ALA A 40 -11.76 -22.87 -20.33
N PRO A 41 -12.55 -22.67 -21.42
CA PRO A 41 -13.32 -21.48 -21.77
C PRO A 41 -14.75 -21.46 -21.21
N LYS A 42 -15.11 -22.34 -20.25
CA LYS A 42 -16.49 -22.39 -19.71
C LYS A 42 -16.88 -21.08 -19.02
N VAL A 43 -15.89 -20.44 -18.41
CA VAL A 43 -15.97 -19.08 -17.87
C VAL A 43 -14.75 -18.29 -18.34
N THR A 44 -14.93 -17.00 -18.56
CA THR A 44 -13.81 -16.07 -18.71
C THR A 44 -13.39 -15.55 -17.34
N TYR A 45 -12.13 -15.18 -17.19
CA TYR A 45 -11.60 -14.64 -15.94
C TYR A 45 -10.82 -13.34 -16.15
N SER A 46 -10.51 -12.65 -15.05
CA SER A 46 -9.53 -11.57 -14.98
C SER A 46 -8.78 -11.69 -13.66
N ILE A 47 -7.48 -11.42 -13.67
CA ILE A 47 -6.63 -11.41 -12.48
C ILE A 47 -6.28 -9.96 -12.16
N HIS A 48 -6.47 -9.54 -10.92
CA HIS A 48 -6.22 -8.17 -10.47
C HIS A 48 -5.12 -8.19 -9.40
N ARG A 49 -4.04 -7.47 -9.63
CA ARG A 49 -2.84 -7.41 -8.79
C ARG A 49 -2.71 -6.00 -8.21
N PRO A 50 -3.42 -5.69 -7.11
CA PRO A 50 -3.31 -4.37 -6.49
C PRO A 50 -1.92 -4.16 -5.90
N SER A 51 -1.36 -2.98 -6.11
CA SER A 51 -0.24 -2.49 -5.33
C SER A 51 -0.65 -2.30 -3.87
N SER A 52 0.33 -2.16 -2.99
CA SER A 52 0.16 -2.36 -1.55
C SER A 52 -1.09 -1.69 -0.96
N GLN A 53 -2.19 -2.44 -0.85
CA GLN A 53 -3.35 -2.04 -0.05
C GLN A 53 -2.94 -1.87 1.41
N ARG A 54 -1.94 -2.66 1.82
CA ARG A 54 -1.30 -2.62 3.12
C ARG A 54 -0.69 -1.27 3.46
N VAL A 55 -0.10 -0.51 2.55
CA VAL A 55 0.48 0.77 2.99
C VAL A 55 -0.64 1.74 3.34
N LEU A 56 -1.74 1.82 2.58
CA LEU A 56 -2.83 2.74 2.95
C LEU A 56 -3.68 2.20 4.10
N GLU A 57 -4.08 0.93 4.10
CA GLU A 57 -4.86 0.36 5.21
C GLU A 57 -4.02 0.24 6.47
N GLU A 58 -2.78 -0.25 6.39
CA GLU A 58 -1.93 -0.28 7.58
C GLU A 58 -1.40 1.11 7.93
N CYS A 59 -1.19 2.09 7.03
CA CYS A 59 -0.88 3.46 7.48
C CYS A 59 -2.11 4.20 7.98
N VAL A 60 -3.32 3.97 7.46
CA VAL A 60 -4.56 4.52 8.01
C VAL A 60 -4.92 3.83 9.32
N GLN A 61 -4.72 2.52 9.43
CA GLN A 61 -4.88 1.76 10.67
C GLN A 61 -3.77 2.14 11.66
N ARG A 62 -2.50 2.24 11.26
CA ARG A 62 -1.36 2.63 12.12
C ARG A 62 -1.39 4.10 12.49
N ALA A 63 -1.83 4.99 11.60
CA ALA A 63 -2.02 6.39 11.91
C ALA A 63 -3.34 6.62 12.63
N ALA A 64 -4.42 5.87 12.39
CA ALA A 64 -5.55 5.84 13.32
C ALA A 64 -5.13 5.23 14.66
N GLU A 65 -4.12 4.34 14.69
CA GLU A 65 -3.64 3.73 15.91
C GLU A 65 -2.74 4.69 16.72
N HIS A 66 -1.93 5.46 16.00
CA HIS A 66 -1.01 6.44 16.55
C HIS A 66 -1.70 7.79 16.83
N CYS A 67 -2.58 8.25 15.93
CA CYS A 67 -3.35 9.51 16.02
C CYS A 67 -4.68 9.33 16.78
N GLY A 68 -5.27 8.14 16.78
CA GLY A 68 -6.43 7.82 17.63
C GLY A 68 -6.09 7.83 19.13
N LEU A 69 -4.80 7.71 19.48
CA LEU A 69 -4.30 7.99 20.83
C LEU A 69 -4.29 9.51 21.18
N ARG A 70 -4.59 10.39 20.22
CA ARG A 70 -4.47 11.86 20.37
C ARG A 70 -5.68 12.69 20.00
N CYS A 71 -6.66 12.16 19.27
CA CYS A 71 -7.81 12.99 18.88
C CYS A 71 -8.77 13.36 20.03
N ASN A 72 -8.57 12.91 21.29
CA ASN A 72 -9.51 13.22 22.39
C ASN A 72 -8.88 13.66 23.73
N LEU A 73 -7.59 14.05 23.79
CA LEU A 73 -7.02 14.59 25.04
C LEU A 73 -6.35 15.95 24.81
N PRO A 74 -6.99 17.07 25.21
CA PRO A 74 -6.36 18.38 25.10
C PRO A 74 -5.10 18.44 25.99
N GLY A 75 -3.98 18.91 25.41
CA GLY A 75 -2.79 19.28 26.17
C GLY A 75 -1.60 18.31 26.15
N ARG A 76 -1.56 17.32 25.26
CA ARG A 76 -0.32 16.61 24.95
C ARG A 76 -0.01 16.79 23.48
N GLY A 77 1.12 17.42 23.15
CA GLY A 77 1.91 17.24 21.92
C GLY A 77 2.80 16.02 22.12
N ALA A 78 2.95 15.13 21.15
CA ALA A 78 3.82 13.97 21.21
C ALA A 78 4.15 13.66 19.77
N GLU A 79 5.44 13.48 19.61
CA GLU A 79 6.15 13.20 18.41
C GLU A 79 5.65 11.87 17.87
N VAL A 80 5.20 11.89 16.62
CA VAL A 80 4.72 10.70 15.92
C VAL A 80 5.82 10.27 14.97
N SER A 81 6.66 9.35 15.42
CA SER A 81 7.61 8.70 14.52
C SER A 81 6.85 7.68 13.68
N PHE A 82 6.91 7.85 12.36
CA PHE A 82 6.32 6.88 11.44
C PHE A 82 7.08 5.57 11.55
N PRO A 83 6.39 4.43 11.72
CA PRO A 83 7.01 3.11 11.75
C PRO A 83 7.47 2.75 10.33
N SER A 84 8.66 3.20 9.93
CA SER A 84 9.20 2.98 8.59
C SER A 84 10.61 2.43 8.68
N THR A 85 10.96 1.52 7.77
CA THR A 85 12.37 1.24 7.46
C THR A 85 13.00 2.44 6.75
N HIS A 86 14.32 2.55 6.80
CA HIS A 86 15.08 3.55 6.02
C HIS A 86 14.65 3.54 4.54
N HIS A 87 14.48 2.35 3.95
CA HIS A 87 14.04 2.20 2.57
C HIS A 87 12.64 2.79 2.33
N THR A 88 11.64 2.43 3.12
CA THR A 88 10.29 3.01 2.99
C THR A 88 10.22 4.51 3.34
N TRP A 89 11.20 5.02 4.09
CA TRP A 89 11.28 6.43 4.45
C TRP A 89 11.75 7.30 3.28
N GLU A 90 12.80 6.85 2.57
CA GLU A 90 13.43 7.61 1.49
C GLU A 90 12.82 7.35 0.10
N HIS A 91 12.09 6.24 -0.06
CA HIS A 91 11.58 5.83 -1.37
C HIS A 91 10.11 6.21 -1.60
N PHE A 92 9.77 6.33 -2.88
CA PHE A 92 8.39 6.47 -3.32
C PHE A 92 7.61 5.18 -3.09
N CYS A 93 6.40 5.33 -2.57
CA CYS A 93 5.42 4.26 -2.40
C CYS A 93 4.21 4.52 -3.29
N ASP A 94 3.58 3.46 -3.76
CA ASP A 94 2.28 3.50 -4.40
C ASP A 94 1.24 2.70 -3.60
N ALA A 95 -0.04 2.92 -3.90
CA ALA A 95 -1.13 2.22 -3.25
C ALA A 95 -2.30 2.00 -4.21
N SER A 96 -3.20 1.10 -3.80
CA SER A 96 -4.46 0.84 -4.48
C SER A 96 -5.63 1.18 -3.58
N ASP A 97 -6.40 2.20 -3.94
CA ASP A 97 -7.68 2.52 -3.31
C ASP A 97 -8.69 1.39 -3.60
N ALA A 98 -9.41 0.95 -2.58
CA ALA A 98 -10.37 -0.14 -2.69
C ALA A 98 -11.48 0.13 -3.72
N ARG A 99 -11.86 1.40 -3.92
CA ARG A 99 -12.84 1.82 -4.93
C ARG A 99 -12.26 1.70 -6.33
N VAL A 100 -11.01 2.12 -6.53
CA VAL A 100 -10.31 1.95 -7.82
C VAL A 100 -10.20 0.46 -8.17
N LEU A 101 -9.84 -0.38 -7.20
CA LEU A 101 -9.81 -1.83 -7.40
C LEU A 101 -11.20 -2.39 -7.75
N ALA A 102 -12.24 -1.97 -7.04
CA ALA A 102 -13.62 -2.39 -7.32
C ALA A 102 -14.08 -1.96 -8.72
N GLU A 103 -13.76 -0.73 -9.13
CA GLU A 103 -14.02 -0.21 -10.47
C GLU A 103 -13.29 -1.03 -11.55
N GLN A 104 -12.03 -1.41 -11.32
CA GLN A 104 -11.28 -2.26 -12.24
C GLN A 104 -11.90 -3.67 -12.36
N HIS A 105 -12.39 -4.25 -11.26
CA HIS A 105 -13.13 -5.52 -11.31
C HIS A 105 -14.42 -5.40 -12.13
N ILE A 106 -15.20 -4.33 -11.92
CA ILE A 106 -16.42 -4.07 -12.70
C ILE A 106 -16.07 -3.91 -14.18
N TRP A 107 -15.05 -3.11 -14.49
CA TRP A 107 -14.56 -2.89 -15.84
C TRP A 107 -14.20 -4.21 -16.54
N ALA A 108 -13.40 -5.07 -15.90
CA ALA A 108 -13.00 -6.36 -16.47
C ALA A 108 -14.19 -7.31 -16.65
N ALA A 109 -15.19 -7.25 -15.75
CA ALA A 109 -16.40 -8.06 -15.86
C ALA A 109 -17.27 -7.65 -17.06
N VAL A 110 -17.49 -6.35 -17.29
CA VAL A 110 -18.46 -5.86 -18.29
C VAL A 110 -17.87 -5.55 -19.66
N THR A 111 -16.55 -5.34 -19.76
CA THR A 111 -15.91 -5.00 -21.04
C THR A 111 -15.78 -6.24 -21.92
N ALA A 112 -16.03 -6.08 -23.23
CA ALA A 112 -16.00 -7.19 -24.19
C ALA A 112 -14.61 -7.84 -24.33
N GLN A 113 -13.54 -7.05 -24.21
CA GLN A 113 -12.13 -7.48 -24.20
C GLN A 113 -11.30 -6.48 -23.37
N PRO A 114 -10.23 -6.91 -22.66
CA PRO A 114 -9.62 -8.24 -22.67
C PRO A 114 -10.27 -9.20 -21.67
N LYS A 115 -10.32 -10.50 -22.02
CA LYS A 115 -10.73 -11.59 -21.13
C LYS A 115 -9.54 -12.53 -20.96
N ASN A 116 -9.44 -13.17 -19.80
CA ASN A 116 -8.38 -14.12 -19.43
C ASN A 116 -6.99 -13.48 -19.27
N GLU A 117 -6.97 -12.22 -18.87
CA GLU A 117 -5.76 -11.41 -18.69
C GLU A 117 -5.53 -11.07 -17.21
N ALA A 118 -4.27 -10.73 -16.89
CA ALA A 118 -3.89 -10.15 -15.61
C ALA A 118 -3.64 -8.64 -15.75
N PHE A 119 -4.00 -7.89 -14.71
CA PHE A 119 -3.84 -6.44 -14.65
C PHE A 119 -3.29 -6.05 -13.29
N ASN A 120 -2.27 -5.21 -13.28
CA ASN A 120 -1.91 -4.45 -12.10
C ASN A 120 -2.98 -3.40 -11.81
N CYS A 121 -3.16 -3.07 -10.54
CA CYS A 121 -4.02 -1.97 -10.10
C CYS A 121 -3.20 -1.07 -9.19
N SER A 122 -3.22 0.23 -9.45
CA SER A 122 -2.68 1.25 -8.55
C SER A 122 -3.47 2.54 -8.76
N ASN A 123 -3.31 3.50 -7.85
CA ASN A 123 -3.94 4.82 -7.96
C ASN A 123 -3.38 5.67 -9.13
N GLY A 124 -2.23 5.26 -9.71
CA GLY A 124 -1.57 5.99 -10.78
C GLY A 124 -0.67 7.15 -10.29
N ASP A 125 -0.54 7.33 -8.99
CA ASP A 125 0.37 8.27 -8.34
C ASP A 125 1.32 7.55 -7.35
N VAL A 126 2.27 8.31 -6.83
CA VAL A 126 3.22 7.87 -5.80
C VAL A 126 3.30 8.92 -4.70
N PHE A 127 3.59 8.50 -3.48
CA PHE A 127 3.76 9.37 -2.33
C PHE A 127 5.00 8.98 -1.52
N MET A 128 5.45 9.92 -0.68
CA MET A 128 6.51 9.69 0.31
C MET A 128 5.90 9.73 1.72
N SER A 129 6.61 9.17 2.70
CA SER A 129 6.16 9.10 4.09
C SER A 129 5.81 10.48 4.71
N ASN A 130 6.43 11.56 4.23
CA ASN A 130 6.13 12.93 4.67
C ASN A 130 4.77 13.48 4.23
N VAL A 131 4.14 12.87 3.22
CA VAL A 131 2.77 13.22 2.82
C VAL A 131 1.79 12.69 3.86
N LEU A 132 2.04 11.49 4.38
CA LEU A 132 1.19 10.87 5.39
C LEU A 132 1.16 11.70 6.68
N SER A 133 2.29 12.25 7.13
CA SER A 133 2.32 13.09 8.34
C SER A 133 1.41 14.32 8.22
N GLN A 134 1.34 14.94 7.03
CA GLN A 134 0.43 16.06 6.77
C GLN A 134 -1.04 15.63 6.75
N VAL A 135 -1.34 14.47 6.16
CA VAL A 135 -2.70 13.93 6.09
C VAL A 135 -3.24 13.62 7.49
N PHE A 136 -2.39 13.12 8.38
CA PHE A 136 -2.76 12.74 9.73
C PHE A 136 -2.57 13.85 10.78
N ASP A 137 -2.13 15.04 10.37
CA ASP A 137 -1.84 16.18 11.25
C ASP A 137 -0.87 15.82 12.39
N VAL A 138 0.24 15.18 12.02
CA VAL A 138 1.28 14.76 12.95
C VAL A 138 2.64 15.36 12.61
N GLU A 139 3.47 15.52 13.63
CA GLU A 139 4.84 16.00 13.45
C GLU A 139 5.65 15.01 12.61
N PHE A 140 6.32 15.54 11.59
CA PHE A 140 7.20 14.74 10.75
C PHE A 140 8.58 14.62 11.42
N VAL A 141 8.82 13.48 12.06
CA VAL A 141 10.09 13.18 12.73
C VAL A 141 11.08 12.58 11.72
N PRO A 142 12.31 13.11 11.59
CA PRO A 142 13.34 12.50 10.74
C PRO A 142 13.64 11.06 11.15
N PHE A 143 13.91 10.20 10.17
CA PHE A 143 14.36 8.84 10.42
C PHE A 143 15.69 8.83 11.19
N ASP A 144 15.78 8.02 12.25
CA ASP A 144 17.01 7.76 13.01
C ASP A 144 17.41 6.29 12.84
N GLU A 145 18.56 6.04 12.20
CA GLU A 145 19.11 4.70 12.00
C GLU A 145 19.39 3.94 13.30
N LYS A 146 19.52 4.66 14.42
CA LYS A 146 19.79 4.07 15.74
C LYS A 146 18.53 3.64 16.47
N ASP A 147 17.36 4.03 15.97
CA ASP A 147 16.08 3.73 16.60
C ASP A 147 15.59 2.36 16.09
N GLU A 148 15.71 1.33 16.93
CA GLU A 148 15.12 0.02 16.64
C GLU A 148 13.62 0.08 16.88
N PHE A 149 12.85 0.24 15.81
CA PHE A 149 11.40 0.32 15.89
C PHE A 149 10.74 -1.08 15.92
N ASP A 150 10.14 -1.44 17.06
CA ASP A 150 9.29 -2.64 17.20
C ASP A 150 7.83 -2.25 17.55
N LEU A 151 6.94 -2.41 16.55
CA LEU A 151 5.52 -2.12 16.70
C LEU A 151 4.85 -3.02 17.74
N VAL A 152 5.21 -4.30 17.76
CA VAL A 152 4.57 -5.30 18.63
C VAL A 152 4.84 -4.94 20.08
N GLU A 153 6.10 -4.62 20.39
CA GLU A 153 6.52 -4.20 21.73
C GLU A 153 5.89 -2.85 22.12
N MET A 154 5.82 -1.89 21.20
CA MET A 154 5.18 -0.58 21.45
C MET A 154 3.68 -0.71 21.78
N MET A 155 2.98 -1.64 21.13
CA MET A 155 1.53 -1.78 21.21
C MET A 155 1.03 -2.73 22.29
N LYS A 156 1.91 -3.54 22.90
CA LYS A 156 1.55 -4.64 23.82
C LYS A 156 0.60 -4.25 24.97
N ASP A 157 0.77 -3.05 25.53
CA ASP A 157 0.01 -2.58 26.70
C ASP A 157 -1.11 -1.59 26.34
N LYS A 158 -1.34 -1.33 25.04
CA LYS A 158 -2.29 -0.33 24.56
C LYS A 158 -3.72 -0.86 24.42
N GLY A 159 -4.00 -2.11 24.77
CA GLY A 159 -5.32 -2.74 24.63
C GLY A 159 -6.50 -1.94 25.20
N LYS A 160 -6.31 -1.19 26.30
CA LYS A 160 -7.36 -0.34 26.91
C LYS A 160 -7.68 0.92 26.11
N VAL A 161 -6.81 1.35 25.21
CA VAL A 161 -7.03 2.49 24.31
C VAL A 161 -7.95 2.09 23.15
N TRP A 162 -7.93 0.81 22.75
CA TRP A 162 -8.65 0.26 21.61
C TRP A 162 -10.10 -0.18 21.90
N ASN A 163 -10.50 -0.19 23.17
CA ASN A 163 -11.82 -0.68 23.61
C ASN A 163 -12.89 0.41 23.69
#